data_AF-A0A8T5G3F5-F1
#
_entry.id   AF-A0A8T5G3F5-F1
#
_cell.length_a   1.000
_cell.length_b   1.000
_cell.length_c   1.000
_cell.angle_alpha   90.00
_cell.angle_beta   90.00
_cell.angle_gamma   90.00
#
_symmetry.space_group_name_H-M   'P 1'
#
loop_
_entity.id
_entity.type
_entity.pdbx_description
1 polymer ?
#
loop_
_entity_poly.entity_id
_entity_poly.type
_entity_poly.pdbx_seq_one_letter_code
_entity_poly.pdbx_strand_id
1 'polypeptide(L)'
;MKVCLVIPTYNEKENIQKLLDKILIVSKKVKKHKIDILILDDNSPDGTEIVVEKYMKIHKNIHLLKGKKEGLGKAYLRGFTHVLEKYNFDAVFMMDADLSHDPEEIPNFLRELDSGYDFVIGSRYVEGGDIPDWDFKRRLVSRVGNMFARLVGGMYNVKDCTTGYRAIKTTLLKKIDLSNLHTKGYAFLSTLLFECIHGGAKIKEIPIIFRDRQFGETKLKTKDMVEFFINAFRLRMKTSRRFIKFIIVGASGVFVNLGSLFMLVEKFGLDKKIVAPSISLELSILWNFVLNNYWTFKKSKNNDHTLVKLLKFNLIALVGFGINLLIYNKLLSSGIFAFVGRYDYLASQFVAIAVVTLWNYFVNKNWTWR
;
A
#
# COMPACT_ATOMS: atom_id res chain seq x y z
N MET A 1 -4.76 -26.11 10.43
CA MET A 1 -5.49 -24.83 10.64
C MET A 1 -6.96 -24.98 10.24
N LYS A 2 -7.86 -24.16 10.78
CA LYS A 2 -9.22 -23.92 10.27
C LYS A 2 -9.17 -22.72 9.32
N VAL A 3 -9.60 -22.88 8.08
CA VAL A 3 -9.57 -21.83 7.08
C VAL A 3 -10.95 -21.61 6.47
N CYS A 4 -11.22 -20.39 6.03
CA CYS A 4 -12.47 -20.03 5.36
C CYS A 4 -12.20 -19.46 3.98
N LEU A 5 -12.74 -20.07 2.93
CA LEU A 5 -12.76 -19.51 1.58
C LEU A 5 -13.91 -18.52 1.48
N VAL A 6 -13.57 -17.25 1.32
CA VAL A 6 -14.51 -16.14 1.19
C VAL A 6 -14.63 -15.82 -0.30
N ILE A 7 -15.80 -16.11 -0.87
CA ILE A 7 -16.03 -16.10 -2.32
C ILE A 7 -17.21 -15.15 -2.63
N PRO A 8 -16.94 -13.95 -3.16
CA PRO A 8 -17.97 -13.05 -3.66
C PRO A 8 -18.68 -13.58 -4.89
N THR A 9 -20.00 -13.47 -4.92
CA THR A 9 -20.83 -13.87 -6.07
C THR A 9 -21.81 -12.77 -6.46
N TYR A 10 -21.96 -12.57 -7.78
CA TYR A 10 -23.05 -11.80 -8.36
C TYR A 10 -23.32 -12.28 -9.79
N ASN A 11 -24.47 -12.91 -10.03
CA ASN A 11 -24.81 -13.59 -11.29
C ASN A 11 -23.82 -14.72 -11.64
N GLU A 12 -23.59 -15.64 -10.70
CA GLU A 12 -22.58 -16.70 -10.82
C GLU A 12 -23.21 -18.11 -10.73
N LYS A 13 -24.51 -18.26 -11.01
CA LYS A 13 -25.25 -19.51 -10.79
C LYS A 13 -24.63 -20.74 -11.47
N GLU A 14 -24.12 -20.59 -12.69
CA GLU A 14 -23.51 -21.70 -13.43
C GLU A 14 -22.12 -22.06 -12.92
N ASN A 15 -21.34 -21.04 -12.53
CA ASN A 15 -19.99 -21.20 -12.03
C ASN A 15 -19.95 -21.75 -10.60
N ILE A 16 -20.85 -21.25 -9.73
CA ILE A 16 -20.81 -21.54 -8.30
C ILE A 16 -20.99 -23.03 -8.01
N GLN A 17 -21.84 -23.73 -8.76
CA GLN A 17 -22.06 -25.16 -8.58
C GLN A 17 -20.76 -25.94 -8.83
N LYS A 18 -20.15 -25.73 -10.01
CA LYS A 18 -18.90 -26.39 -10.40
C LYS A 18 -17.76 -26.05 -9.45
N LEU A 19 -17.70 -24.80 -8.99
CA LEU A 19 -16.68 -24.35 -8.06
C LEU A 19 -16.81 -25.04 -6.70
N LEU A 20 -18.02 -25.11 -6.14
CA LEU A 20 -18.26 -25.80 -4.87
C LEU A 20 -17.89 -27.29 -4.96
N ASP A 21 -18.26 -27.97 -6.04
CA ASP A 21 -17.89 -29.38 -6.26
C ASP A 21 -16.36 -29.57 -6.25
N LYS A 22 -15.63 -28.72 -6.98
CA LYS A 22 -14.15 -28.75 -7.00
C LYS A 22 -13.54 -28.50 -5.63
N ILE A 23 -13.99 -27.48 -4.91
CA ILE A 23 -13.48 -27.18 -3.56
C ILE A 23 -13.77 -28.35 -2.62
N LEU A 24 -14.95 -28.96 -2.68
CA LEU A 24 -15.30 -30.12 -1.84
C LEU A 24 -14.40 -31.32 -2.13
N ILE A 25 -14.05 -31.58 -3.39
CA ILE A 25 -13.09 -32.61 -3.77
C ILE A 25 -11.71 -32.32 -3.18
N VAL A 26 -11.21 -31.09 -3.33
CA VAL A 26 -9.91 -30.68 -2.77
C VAL A 26 -9.92 -30.76 -1.23
N SER A 27 -11.00 -30.32 -0.59
CA SER A 27 -11.17 -30.37 0.86
C SER A 27 -11.04 -31.80 1.41
N LYS A 28 -11.57 -32.81 0.71
CA LYS A 28 -11.40 -34.22 1.08
C LYS A 28 -9.94 -34.70 1.00
N LYS A 29 -9.11 -34.11 0.12
CA LYS A 29 -7.68 -34.44 -0.02
C LYS A 29 -6.84 -33.79 1.09
N VAL A 30 -7.27 -32.64 1.61
CA VAL A 30 -6.55 -31.87 2.65
C VAL A 30 -6.90 -32.39 4.05
N LYS A 31 -6.16 -33.39 4.54
CA LYS A 31 -6.45 -34.05 5.84
C LYS A 31 -6.07 -33.23 7.09
N LYS A 32 -5.07 -32.34 6.99
CA LYS A 32 -4.50 -31.60 8.14
C LYS A 32 -5.25 -30.31 8.48
N HIS A 33 -6.16 -29.86 7.61
CA HIS A 33 -6.83 -28.57 7.72
C HIS A 33 -8.34 -28.75 7.58
N LYS A 34 -9.10 -27.87 8.24
CA LYS A 34 -10.55 -27.80 8.05
C LYS A 34 -10.85 -26.64 7.12
N ILE A 35 -11.62 -26.90 6.07
CA ILE A 35 -11.94 -25.91 5.04
C ILE A 35 -13.44 -25.65 5.06
N ASP A 36 -13.78 -24.42 5.43
CA ASP A 36 -15.12 -23.86 5.34
C ASP A 36 -15.20 -22.92 4.14
N ILE A 37 -16.40 -22.78 3.59
CA ILE A 37 -16.69 -21.94 2.43
C ILE A 37 -17.75 -20.94 2.83
N LEU A 38 -17.46 -19.65 2.69
CA LEU A 38 -18.39 -18.56 2.89
C LEU A 38 -18.65 -17.88 1.55
N ILE A 39 -19.85 -18.09 1.01
CA ILE A 39 -20.31 -17.41 -0.19
C ILE A 39 -20.91 -16.07 0.20
N LEU A 40 -20.44 -15.00 -0.45
CA LEU A 40 -20.91 -13.64 -0.25
C LEU A 40 -21.76 -13.24 -1.46
N ASP A 41 -23.07 -13.50 -1.39
CA ASP A 41 -23.96 -13.18 -2.49
C ASP A 41 -24.50 -11.74 -2.37
N ASP A 42 -24.33 -10.96 -3.44
CA ASP A 42 -24.77 -9.57 -3.52
C ASP A 42 -26.20 -9.44 -4.11
N ASN A 43 -27.12 -10.29 -3.62
CA ASN A 43 -28.51 -10.42 -4.07
C ASN A 43 -28.60 -10.69 -5.58
N SER A 44 -28.03 -11.82 -6.01
CA SER A 44 -27.99 -12.23 -7.41
C SER A 44 -29.40 -12.52 -7.95
N PRO A 45 -29.87 -11.83 -9.01
CA PRO A 45 -31.17 -12.10 -9.63
C PRO A 45 -31.27 -13.44 -10.37
N ASP A 46 -30.14 -14.09 -10.68
CA ASP A 46 -30.11 -15.34 -11.46
C ASP A 46 -30.44 -16.60 -10.61
N GLY A 47 -30.54 -16.46 -9.29
CA GLY A 47 -30.76 -17.57 -8.36
C GLY A 47 -29.47 -18.25 -7.88
N THR A 48 -28.31 -17.58 -7.95
CA THR A 48 -27.04 -18.05 -7.36
C THR A 48 -27.22 -18.51 -5.91
N GLU A 49 -27.91 -17.72 -5.08
CA GLU A 49 -28.19 -18.05 -3.68
C GLU A 49 -28.95 -19.38 -3.50
N ILE A 50 -29.90 -19.69 -4.40
CA ILE A 50 -30.71 -20.92 -4.34
C ILE A 50 -29.81 -22.14 -4.52
N VAL A 51 -28.80 -22.05 -5.39
CA VAL A 51 -27.81 -23.12 -5.57
C VAL A 51 -27.01 -23.30 -4.29
N VAL A 52 -26.49 -22.22 -3.70
CA VAL A 52 -25.71 -22.29 -2.46
C VAL A 52 -26.55 -22.87 -1.31
N GLU A 53 -27.81 -22.45 -1.15
CA GLU A 53 -28.72 -22.96 -0.13
C GLU A 53 -28.98 -24.48 -0.27
N LYS A 54 -29.01 -25.02 -1.49
CA LYS A 54 -29.08 -26.48 -1.71
C LYS A 54 -27.84 -27.19 -1.17
N TYR A 55 -26.65 -26.64 -1.42
CA TYR A 55 -25.39 -27.19 -0.90
C TYR A 55 -25.32 -27.11 0.63
N MET A 56 -25.78 -26.02 1.24
CA MET A 56 -25.82 -25.86 2.70
C MET A 56 -26.66 -26.92 3.41
N LYS A 57 -27.71 -27.44 2.77
CA LYS A 57 -28.54 -28.53 3.32
C LYS A 57 -27.75 -29.84 3.45
N ILE A 58 -26.77 -30.06 2.56
CA ILE A 58 -25.97 -31.29 2.47
C ILE A 58 -24.64 -31.13 3.22
N HIS A 59 -24.04 -29.94 3.18
CA HIS A 59 -22.69 -29.65 3.67
C HIS A 59 -22.70 -28.57 4.76
N LYS A 60 -22.33 -28.94 5.99
CA LYS A 60 -22.32 -28.03 7.16
C LYS A 60 -21.18 -27.01 7.17
N ASN A 61 -20.18 -27.19 6.32
CA ASN A 61 -19.03 -26.30 6.17
C ASN A 61 -19.24 -25.26 5.05
N ILE A 62 -20.44 -25.16 4.47
CA ILE A 62 -20.82 -24.15 3.49
C ILE A 62 -21.77 -23.16 4.16
N HIS A 63 -21.46 -21.88 3.99
CA HIS A 63 -22.16 -20.75 4.59
C HIS A 63 -22.51 -19.73 3.51
N LEU A 64 -23.61 -19.01 3.71
CA LEU A 64 -24.07 -17.96 2.81
C LEU A 64 -24.28 -16.67 3.60
N LEU A 65 -23.73 -15.57 3.10
CA LEU A 65 -23.92 -14.24 3.65
C LEU A 65 -24.36 -13.26 2.55
N LYS A 66 -25.65 -12.96 2.58
CA LYS A 66 -26.30 -12.05 1.63
C LYS A 66 -25.95 -10.59 1.94
N GLY A 67 -25.96 -9.74 0.93
CA GLY A 67 -25.87 -8.30 1.09
C GLY A 67 -26.14 -7.53 -0.19
N LYS A 68 -25.82 -6.24 -0.19
CA LYS A 68 -26.09 -5.35 -1.32
C LYS A 68 -24.92 -5.30 -2.29
N LYS A 69 -25.21 -5.19 -3.58
CA LYS A 69 -24.23 -5.00 -4.65
C LYS A 69 -23.57 -3.61 -4.59
N GLU A 70 -22.52 -3.49 -3.78
CA GLU A 70 -21.80 -2.23 -3.56
C GLU A 70 -20.34 -2.25 -4.08
N GLY A 71 -19.94 -3.36 -4.69
CA GLY A 71 -18.61 -3.57 -5.27
C GLY A 71 -17.80 -4.65 -4.55
N LEU A 72 -16.81 -5.20 -5.25
CA LEU A 72 -16.00 -6.34 -4.80
C LEU A 72 -15.34 -6.08 -3.42
N GLY A 73 -14.79 -4.88 -3.22
CA GLY A 73 -14.15 -4.54 -1.95
C GLY A 73 -15.13 -4.53 -0.77
N LYS A 74 -16.37 -4.09 -0.99
CA LYS A 74 -17.42 -4.08 0.04
C LYS A 74 -17.89 -5.49 0.39
N ALA A 75 -18.00 -6.37 -0.60
CA ALA A 75 -18.30 -7.78 -0.35
C ALA A 75 -17.20 -8.43 0.51
N TYR A 76 -15.92 -8.28 0.13
CA TYR A 76 -14.82 -8.83 0.94
C TYR A 76 -14.76 -8.25 2.35
N LEU A 77 -14.98 -6.95 2.53
CA LEU A 77 -15.07 -6.34 3.87
C LEU A 77 -16.19 -6.96 4.71
N ARG A 78 -17.39 -7.11 4.13
CA ARG A 78 -18.51 -7.79 4.79
C ARG A 78 -18.11 -9.20 5.22
N GLY A 79 -17.49 -9.96 4.33
CA GLY A 79 -17.02 -11.32 4.62
C GLY A 79 -15.94 -11.38 5.68
N PHE A 80 -14.92 -10.52 5.61
CA PHE A 80 -13.84 -10.48 6.59
C PHE A 80 -14.36 -10.10 7.97
N THR A 81 -15.19 -9.06 8.07
CA THR A 81 -15.82 -8.67 9.34
C THR A 81 -16.64 -9.84 9.90
N HIS A 82 -17.49 -10.46 9.08
CA HIS A 82 -18.30 -11.59 9.52
C HIS A 82 -17.45 -12.78 10.00
N VAL A 83 -16.39 -13.13 9.26
CA VAL A 83 -15.44 -14.18 9.64
C VAL A 83 -14.76 -13.85 10.97
N LEU A 84 -14.25 -12.62 11.13
CA LEU A 84 -13.50 -12.22 12.32
C LEU A 84 -14.37 -12.10 13.58
N GLU A 85 -15.65 -11.75 13.43
CA GLU A 85 -16.59 -11.56 14.55
C GLU A 85 -17.30 -12.85 14.95
N LYS A 86 -17.70 -13.68 13.98
CA LYS A 86 -18.57 -14.86 14.23
C LYS A 86 -17.81 -16.16 14.30
N TYR A 87 -16.59 -16.22 13.77
CA TYR A 87 -15.84 -17.46 13.65
C TYR A 87 -14.41 -17.31 14.21
N ASN A 88 -13.82 -18.46 14.54
CA ASN A 88 -12.43 -18.54 14.97
C ASN A 88 -11.59 -19.30 13.92
N PHE A 89 -11.54 -18.72 12.71
CA PHE A 89 -10.67 -19.21 11.64
C PHE A 89 -9.24 -18.70 11.83
N ASP A 90 -8.25 -19.52 11.48
CA ASP A 90 -6.84 -19.17 11.55
C ASP A 90 -6.40 -18.37 10.30
N ALA A 91 -7.06 -18.60 9.16
CA ALA A 91 -6.80 -17.87 7.91
C ALA A 91 -8.06 -17.74 7.04
N VAL A 92 -8.06 -16.70 6.20
CA VAL A 92 -9.09 -16.44 5.19
C VAL A 92 -8.48 -16.55 3.82
N PHE A 93 -9.16 -17.25 2.93
CA PHE A 93 -8.85 -17.32 1.51
C PHE A 93 -9.78 -16.40 0.75
N MET A 94 -9.25 -15.69 -0.23
CA MET A 94 -9.98 -14.91 -1.21
C MET A 94 -9.90 -15.65 -2.53
N MET A 95 -11.02 -15.77 -3.24
CA MET A 95 -11.08 -16.42 -4.53
C MET A 95 -12.32 -15.96 -5.30
N ASP A 96 -12.15 -15.67 -6.58
CA ASP A 96 -13.25 -15.36 -7.50
C ASP A 96 -14.11 -16.60 -7.80
N ALA A 97 -15.40 -16.38 -8.09
CA ALA A 97 -16.37 -17.45 -8.29
C ALA A 97 -16.33 -18.08 -9.71
N ASP A 98 -15.61 -17.49 -10.65
CA ASP A 98 -15.73 -17.72 -12.10
C ASP A 98 -14.81 -18.82 -12.67
N LEU A 99 -14.22 -19.63 -11.79
CA LEU A 99 -13.27 -20.71 -12.09
C LEU A 99 -11.93 -20.25 -12.70
N SER A 100 -11.64 -18.94 -12.74
CA SER A 100 -10.33 -18.42 -13.17
C SER A 100 -9.20 -18.81 -12.20
N HIS A 101 -9.55 -19.07 -10.94
CA HIS A 101 -8.67 -19.56 -9.89
C HIS A 101 -8.91 -21.04 -9.64
N ASP A 102 -7.85 -21.85 -9.73
CA ASP A 102 -7.97 -23.29 -9.53
C ASP A 102 -7.99 -23.66 -8.03
N PRO A 103 -9.07 -24.31 -7.53
CA PRO A 103 -9.08 -24.84 -6.17
C PRO A 103 -7.98 -25.87 -5.91
N GLU A 104 -7.40 -26.51 -6.93
CA GLU A 104 -6.29 -27.45 -6.74
C GLU A 104 -5.03 -26.80 -6.18
N GLU A 105 -4.91 -25.47 -6.21
CA GLU A 105 -3.80 -24.73 -5.61
C GLU A 105 -3.96 -24.52 -4.09
N ILE A 106 -5.14 -24.71 -3.50
CA ILE A 106 -5.40 -24.51 -2.06
C ILE A 106 -4.35 -25.22 -1.17
N PRO A 107 -3.95 -26.49 -1.43
CA PRO A 107 -2.91 -27.17 -0.65
C PRO A 107 -1.55 -26.46 -0.69
N ASN A 108 -1.18 -25.80 -1.80
CA ASN A 108 0.07 -25.05 -1.90
C ASN A 108 0.01 -23.77 -1.05
N PHE A 109 -1.12 -23.05 -1.05
CA PHE A 109 -1.32 -21.92 -0.14
C PHE A 109 -1.22 -22.33 1.33
N LEU A 110 -1.87 -23.44 1.71
CA LEU A 110 -1.85 -23.96 3.08
C LEU A 110 -0.43 -24.34 3.52
N ARG A 111 0.37 -24.95 2.63
CA ARG A 111 1.77 -25.30 2.91
C ARG A 111 2.60 -24.06 3.26
N GLU A 112 2.43 -22.96 2.53
CA GLU A 112 3.18 -21.72 2.81
C GLU A 112 2.69 -21.04 4.10
N LEU A 113 1.39 -21.08 4.40
CA LEU A 113 0.86 -20.58 5.68
C LEU A 113 1.43 -21.37 6.87
N ASP A 114 1.48 -22.69 6.77
CA ASP A 114 2.08 -23.59 7.77
C ASP A 114 3.59 -23.33 7.91
N SER A 115 4.27 -22.97 6.83
CA SER A 115 5.71 -22.61 6.81
C SER A 115 6.02 -21.25 7.44
N GLY A 116 5.01 -20.55 7.96
CA GLY A 116 5.18 -19.33 8.76
C GLY A 116 4.93 -18.03 8.00
N TYR A 117 4.49 -18.08 6.74
CA TYR A 117 4.01 -16.88 6.04
C TYR A 117 2.64 -16.44 6.57
N ASP A 118 2.39 -15.13 6.58
CA ASP A 118 1.14 -14.54 7.05
C ASP A 118 0.18 -14.22 5.91
N PHE A 119 0.73 -14.03 4.72
CA PHE A 119 -0.02 -13.67 3.52
C PHE A 119 0.60 -14.35 2.29
N VAL A 120 -0.15 -15.27 1.71
CA VAL A 120 0.23 -16.00 0.50
C VAL A 120 -0.60 -15.49 -0.68
N ILE A 121 0.05 -15.23 -1.81
CA ILE A 121 -0.53 -14.64 -3.01
C ILE A 121 -0.33 -15.61 -4.18
N GLY A 122 -1.42 -16.01 -4.84
CA GLY A 122 -1.36 -16.73 -6.11
C GLY A 122 -1.00 -15.76 -7.22
N SER A 123 0.23 -15.82 -7.70
CA SER A 123 0.84 -14.82 -8.58
C SER A 123 0.96 -15.34 -10.00
N ARG A 124 0.48 -14.52 -10.95
CA ARG A 124 0.61 -14.78 -12.40
C ARG A 124 1.98 -14.39 -12.95
N TYR A 125 2.80 -13.71 -12.15
CA TYR A 125 4.02 -13.02 -12.60
C TYR A 125 5.29 -13.49 -11.90
N VAL A 126 5.20 -14.54 -11.07
CA VAL A 126 6.36 -15.31 -10.61
C VAL A 126 6.68 -16.44 -11.59
N GLU A 127 7.85 -17.04 -11.44
CA GLU A 127 8.26 -18.20 -12.24
C GLU A 127 7.27 -19.36 -12.07
N GLY A 128 6.79 -19.91 -13.18
CA GLY A 128 5.73 -20.92 -13.22
C GLY A 128 4.30 -20.36 -13.29
N GLY A 129 4.09 -19.06 -13.04
CA GLY A 129 2.79 -18.41 -13.19
C GLY A 129 2.52 -18.01 -14.64
N ASP A 130 1.25 -18.10 -15.06
CA ASP A 130 0.87 -17.80 -16.45
C ASP A 130 -0.57 -17.28 -16.61
N ILE A 131 -0.84 -16.67 -17.76
CA ILE A 131 -2.12 -16.13 -18.24
C ILE A 131 -2.36 -16.58 -19.69
N PRO A 132 -2.53 -17.90 -19.93
CA PRO A 132 -2.47 -18.48 -21.27
C PRO A 132 -3.51 -17.89 -22.22
N ASP A 133 -4.72 -17.60 -21.72
CA ASP A 133 -5.86 -17.22 -22.56
C ASP A 133 -5.89 -15.72 -22.94
N TRP A 134 -4.98 -14.91 -22.38
CA TRP A 134 -5.01 -13.46 -22.62
C TRP A 134 -4.26 -13.06 -23.88
N ASP A 135 -4.86 -12.15 -24.65
CA ASP A 135 -4.18 -11.51 -25.78
C ASP A 135 -3.00 -10.62 -25.33
N PHE A 136 -2.10 -10.29 -26.25
CA PHE A 136 -0.91 -9.50 -25.94
C PHE A 136 -1.25 -8.13 -25.32
N LYS A 137 -2.32 -7.48 -25.79
CA LYS A 137 -2.75 -6.17 -25.30
C LYS A 137 -3.17 -6.24 -23.83
N ARG A 138 -4.02 -7.19 -23.45
CA ARG A 138 -4.47 -7.39 -22.07
C ARG A 138 -3.32 -7.82 -21.16
N ARG A 139 -2.41 -8.68 -21.63
CA ARG A 139 -1.18 -9.04 -20.91
C ARG A 139 -0.33 -7.80 -20.62
N LEU A 140 -0.11 -6.94 -21.62
CA LEU A 140 0.67 -5.72 -21.47
C LEU A 140 0.01 -4.74 -20.49
N VAL A 141 -1.28 -4.45 -20.66
CA VAL A 141 -2.04 -3.56 -19.76
C VAL A 141 -1.96 -4.04 -18.32
N SER A 142 -2.12 -5.35 -18.09
CA SER A 142 -2.03 -5.91 -16.74
C SER A 142 -0.63 -5.83 -16.16
N ARG A 143 0.42 -6.15 -16.94
CA ARG A 143 1.80 -6.01 -16.48
C ARG A 143 2.15 -4.56 -16.13
N VAL A 144 1.75 -3.60 -16.96
CA VAL A 144 1.97 -2.17 -16.70
C VAL A 144 1.19 -1.71 -15.47
N GLY A 145 -0.09 -2.10 -15.34
CA GLY A 145 -0.90 -1.79 -14.15
C GLY A 145 -0.30 -2.37 -12.87
N ASN A 146 0.22 -3.59 -12.92
CA ASN A 146 0.89 -4.23 -11.79
C ASN A 146 2.19 -3.51 -11.44
N MET A 147 3.05 -3.24 -12.43
CA MET A 147 4.27 -2.46 -12.25
C MET A 147 3.99 -1.08 -11.64
N PHE A 148 2.92 -0.42 -12.08
CA PHE A 148 2.49 0.86 -11.51
C PHE A 148 2.12 0.74 -10.04
N ALA A 149 1.28 -0.23 -9.66
CA ALA A 149 0.94 -0.46 -8.26
C ALA A 149 2.16 -0.78 -7.38
N ARG A 150 3.12 -1.55 -7.92
CA ARG A 150 4.37 -1.88 -7.23
C ARG A 150 5.22 -0.64 -6.97
N LEU A 151 5.49 0.15 -8.01
CA LEU A 151 6.40 1.29 -7.92
C LEU A 151 5.77 2.49 -7.22
N VAL A 152 4.56 2.86 -7.64
CA VAL A 152 3.85 4.03 -7.10
C VAL A 152 3.27 3.70 -5.73
N GLY A 153 2.55 2.58 -5.61
CA GLY A 153 1.98 2.14 -4.33
C GLY A 153 3.01 1.73 -3.27
N GLY A 154 4.29 1.59 -3.63
CA GLY A 154 5.37 1.25 -2.71
C GLY A 154 5.42 -0.22 -2.31
N MET A 155 4.83 -1.11 -3.11
CA MET A 155 4.76 -2.56 -2.89
C MET A 155 5.84 -3.29 -3.71
N TYR A 156 7.10 -2.85 -3.59
CA TYR A 156 8.20 -3.23 -4.50
C TYR A 156 8.47 -4.74 -4.57
N ASN A 157 8.26 -5.45 -3.45
CA ASN A 157 8.64 -6.85 -3.26
C ASN A 157 7.55 -7.86 -3.64
N VAL A 158 6.42 -7.41 -4.19
CA VAL A 158 5.33 -8.29 -4.65
C VAL A 158 5.20 -8.12 -6.15
N LYS A 159 5.26 -9.20 -6.93
CA LYS A 159 5.16 -9.17 -8.39
C LYS A 159 3.71 -9.11 -8.89
N ASP A 160 2.77 -9.67 -8.14
CA ASP A 160 1.34 -9.62 -8.47
C ASP A 160 0.49 -8.91 -7.40
N CYS A 161 0.32 -7.59 -7.54
CA CYS A 161 -0.51 -6.78 -6.66
C CYS A 161 -2.02 -6.85 -6.94
N THR A 162 -2.46 -7.50 -8.01
CA THR A 162 -3.84 -7.36 -8.54
C THR A 162 -4.62 -8.67 -8.63
N THR A 163 -3.99 -9.81 -8.41
CA THR A 163 -4.66 -11.11 -8.30
C THR A 163 -5.65 -11.16 -7.12
N GLY A 164 -6.80 -11.82 -7.32
CA GLY A 164 -7.81 -12.06 -6.30
C GLY A 164 -7.54 -13.30 -5.44
N TYR A 165 -6.67 -14.21 -5.90
CA TYR A 165 -6.42 -15.48 -5.22
C TYR A 165 -5.36 -15.35 -4.12
N ARG A 166 -5.81 -15.30 -2.88
CA ARG A 166 -4.98 -14.91 -1.73
C ARG A 166 -5.35 -15.71 -0.49
N ALA A 167 -4.40 -15.93 0.40
CA ALA A 167 -4.66 -16.45 1.73
C ALA A 167 -3.99 -15.57 2.79
N ILE A 168 -4.73 -15.17 3.82
CA ILE A 168 -4.28 -14.20 4.83
C ILE A 168 -4.60 -14.76 6.21
N LYS A 169 -3.61 -14.82 7.11
CA LYS A 169 -3.84 -15.19 8.51
C LYS A 169 -4.77 -14.19 9.19
N THR A 170 -5.72 -14.67 9.97
CA THR A 170 -6.66 -13.78 10.68
C THR A 170 -5.94 -12.92 11.72
N THR A 171 -4.85 -13.41 12.29
CA THR A 171 -3.97 -12.64 13.19
C THR A 171 -3.35 -11.42 12.50
N LEU A 172 -3.09 -11.47 11.20
CA LEU A 172 -2.66 -10.32 10.40
C LEU A 172 -3.85 -9.41 10.06
N LEU A 173 -4.98 -9.98 9.61
CA LEU A 173 -6.18 -9.19 9.30
C LEU A 173 -6.66 -8.36 10.50
N LYS A 174 -6.60 -8.91 11.73
CA LYS A 174 -6.97 -8.20 12.97
C LYS A 174 -6.07 -7.00 13.30
N LYS A 175 -4.84 -6.94 12.74
CA LYS A 175 -3.93 -5.78 12.91
C LYS A 175 -4.25 -4.63 11.95
N ILE A 176 -5.09 -4.88 10.95
CA ILE A 176 -5.42 -3.93 9.90
C ILE A 176 -6.75 -3.27 10.25
N ASP A 177 -6.81 -1.96 10.06
CA ASP A 177 -8.08 -1.23 10.17
C ASP A 177 -8.90 -1.42 8.89
N LEU A 178 -9.73 -2.47 8.89
CA LEU A 178 -10.63 -2.81 7.78
C LEU A 178 -11.62 -1.68 7.46
N SER A 179 -11.98 -0.83 8.43
CA SER A 179 -12.94 0.25 8.23
C SER A 179 -12.41 1.35 7.29
N ASN A 180 -11.09 1.47 7.19
CA ASN A 180 -10.39 2.45 6.36
C ASN A 180 -10.14 1.97 4.91
N LEU A 181 -10.54 0.74 4.57
CA LEU A 181 -10.46 0.20 3.20
C LEU A 181 -11.63 0.73 2.34
N HIS A 182 -11.59 2.00 1.95
CA HIS A 182 -12.72 2.67 1.27
C HIS A 182 -12.89 2.35 -0.22
N THR A 183 -11.98 1.58 -0.83
CA THR A 183 -12.03 1.26 -2.26
C THR A 183 -13.13 0.27 -2.57
N LYS A 184 -13.96 0.58 -3.56
CA LYS A 184 -15.15 -0.24 -3.92
C LYS A 184 -14.82 -1.28 -4.99
N GLY A 185 -13.97 -0.92 -5.95
CA GLY A 185 -13.59 -1.79 -7.07
C GLY A 185 -12.31 -2.59 -6.88
N TYR A 186 -11.67 -2.96 -7.99
CA TYR A 186 -10.43 -3.75 -8.05
C TYR A 186 -9.25 -3.13 -7.27
N ALA A 187 -9.26 -1.81 -7.06
CA ALA A 187 -8.30 -1.11 -6.23
C ALA A 187 -8.21 -1.69 -4.80
N PHE A 188 -9.28 -2.31 -4.29
CA PHE A 188 -9.31 -3.00 -3.00
C PHE A 188 -8.18 -4.00 -2.81
N LEU A 189 -7.84 -4.78 -3.84
CA LEU A 189 -6.78 -5.78 -3.75
C LEU A 189 -5.42 -5.12 -3.48
N SER A 190 -5.13 -4.00 -4.16
CA SER A 190 -3.90 -3.24 -3.91
C SER A 190 -3.88 -2.56 -2.53
N THR A 191 -5.02 -2.02 -2.08
CA THR A 191 -5.15 -1.40 -0.76
C THR A 191 -4.95 -2.41 0.36
N LEU A 192 -5.62 -3.58 0.27
CA LEU A 192 -5.49 -4.65 1.24
C LEU A 192 -4.03 -5.13 1.31
N LEU A 193 -3.38 -5.31 0.16
CA LEU A 193 -1.97 -5.69 0.10
C LEU A 193 -1.08 -4.67 0.80
N PHE A 194 -1.28 -3.39 0.50
CA PHE A 194 -0.55 -2.31 1.12
C PHE A 194 -0.71 -2.29 2.64
N GLU A 195 -1.94 -2.41 3.16
CA GLU A 195 -2.17 -2.42 4.61
C GLU A 195 -1.55 -3.66 5.27
N CYS A 196 -1.61 -4.83 4.64
CA CYS A 196 -0.93 -6.04 5.14
C CYS A 196 0.59 -5.85 5.23
N ILE A 197 1.23 -5.29 4.19
CA ILE A 197 2.66 -4.99 4.18
C ILE A 197 3.02 -4.06 5.36
N HIS A 198 2.24 -3.00 5.55
CA HIS A 198 2.47 -2.04 6.64
C HIS A 198 2.09 -2.58 8.02
N GLY A 199 1.27 -3.63 8.08
CA GLY A 199 0.99 -4.44 9.26
C GLY A 199 2.11 -5.44 9.61
N GLY A 200 3.18 -5.50 8.82
CA GLY A 200 4.35 -6.36 9.06
C GLY A 200 4.19 -7.79 8.52
N ALA A 201 3.36 -8.00 7.50
CA ALA A 201 3.13 -9.32 6.92
C ALA A 201 4.41 -9.97 6.38
N LYS A 202 4.63 -11.26 6.69
CA LYS A 202 5.53 -12.12 5.92
C LYS A 202 4.80 -12.63 4.68
N ILE A 203 5.22 -12.16 3.52
CA ILE A 203 4.53 -12.42 2.24
C ILE A 203 5.25 -13.50 1.44
N LYS A 204 4.47 -14.39 0.83
CA LYS A 204 4.94 -15.34 -0.18
C LYS A 204 4.08 -15.28 -1.43
N GLU A 205 4.71 -15.30 -2.60
CA GLU A 205 4.05 -15.53 -3.88
C GLU A 205 4.27 -16.98 -4.31
N ILE A 206 3.19 -17.65 -4.74
CA ILE A 206 3.24 -18.96 -5.39
C ILE A 206 2.72 -18.83 -6.83
N PRO A 207 3.25 -19.59 -7.79
CA PRO A 207 2.77 -19.52 -9.17
C PRO A 207 1.33 -20.02 -9.27
N ILE A 208 0.52 -19.35 -10.08
CA ILE A 208 -0.79 -19.85 -10.52
C ILE A 208 -0.96 -19.66 -12.02
N ILE A 209 -1.75 -20.54 -12.64
CA ILE A 209 -2.24 -20.36 -14.01
C ILE A 209 -3.62 -19.72 -13.92
N PHE A 210 -3.74 -18.49 -14.40
CA PHE A 210 -5.02 -17.77 -14.44
C PHE A 210 -5.66 -17.95 -15.82
N ARG A 211 -6.78 -18.69 -15.84
CA ARG A 211 -7.56 -18.92 -17.05
C ARG A 211 -8.70 -17.92 -17.15
N ASP A 212 -9.17 -17.62 -18.36
CA ASP A 212 -10.35 -16.77 -18.49
C ASP A 212 -11.60 -17.47 -17.96
N ARG A 213 -12.55 -16.67 -17.47
CA ARG A 213 -13.86 -17.12 -16.97
C ARG A 213 -14.51 -18.05 -17.98
N GLN A 214 -15.12 -19.13 -17.49
CA GLN A 214 -15.84 -20.07 -18.37
C GLN A 214 -17.18 -19.49 -18.86
N PHE A 215 -17.84 -18.67 -18.05
CA PHE A 215 -19.15 -18.09 -18.33
C PHE A 215 -19.19 -16.61 -17.90
N GLY A 216 -19.89 -15.76 -18.67
CA GLY A 216 -20.10 -14.32 -18.40
C GLY A 216 -19.17 -13.36 -19.16
N GLU A 217 -19.37 -12.05 -18.99
CA GLU A 217 -18.60 -10.99 -19.67
C GLU A 217 -17.63 -10.24 -18.72
N THR A 218 -16.44 -9.89 -19.23
CA THR A 218 -15.43 -9.12 -18.49
C THR A 218 -15.82 -7.64 -18.38
N LYS A 219 -16.11 -7.18 -17.16
CA LYS A 219 -16.62 -5.82 -16.86
C LYS A 219 -15.56 -4.91 -16.23
N LEU A 220 -14.31 -4.92 -16.70
CA LEU A 220 -13.36 -3.88 -16.30
C LEU A 220 -13.79 -2.54 -16.91
N LYS A 221 -14.37 -1.66 -16.11
CA LYS A 221 -14.81 -0.34 -16.58
C LYS A 221 -13.67 0.66 -16.46
N THR A 222 -13.65 1.68 -17.32
CA THR A 222 -12.68 2.78 -17.27
C THR A 222 -12.63 3.45 -15.89
N LYS A 223 -13.79 3.56 -15.22
CA LYS A 223 -13.88 4.10 -13.85
C LYS A 223 -13.06 3.29 -12.83
N ASP A 224 -13.04 1.96 -12.97
CA ASP A 224 -12.29 1.09 -12.05
C ASP A 224 -10.77 1.24 -12.27
N MET A 225 -10.35 1.45 -13.51
CA MET A 225 -8.95 1.77 -13.83
C MET A 225 -8.53 3.11 -13.24
N VAL A 226 -9.35 4.15 -13.38
CA VAL A 226 -9.08 5.47 -12.78
C VAL A 226 -9.03 5.40 -11.25
N GLU A 227 -9.96 4.70 -10.61
CA GLU A 227 -9.93 4.46 -9.15
C GLU A 227 -8.62 3.79 -8.74
N PHE A 228 -8.17 2.77 -9.50
CA PHE A 228 -6.92 2.06 -9.24
C PHE A 228 -5.68 2.99 -9.26
N PHE A 229 -5.53 3.81 -10.31
CA PHE A 229 -4.39 4.73 -10.42
C PHE A 229 -4.39 5.80 -9.32
N ILE A 230 -5.53 6.44 -9.07
CA ILE A 230 -5.67 7.44 -7.99
C ILE A 230 -5.38 6.79 -6.62
N ASN A 231 -5.87 5.58 -6.39
CA ASN A 231 -5.66 4.87 -5.15
C ASN A 231 -4.17 4.54 -4.94
N ALA A 232 -3.45 4.08 -5.95
CA ALA A 232 -2.01 3.82 -5.82
C ALA A 232 -1.21 5.08 -5.41
N PHE A 233 -1.55 6.26 -5.95
CA PHE A 233 -0.99 7.53 -5.46
C PHE A 233 -1.38 7.83 -4.02
N ARG A 234 -2.66 7.64 -3.65
CA ARG A 234 -3.13 7.84 -2.27
C ARG A 234 -2.37 6.95 -1.28
N LEU A 235 -2.11 5.69 -1.64
CA LEU A 235 -1.30 4.77 -0.85
C LEU A 235 0.13 5.27 -0.68
N ARG A 236 0.76 5.73 -1.77
CA ARG A 236 2.10 6.36 -1.72
C ARG A 236 2.13 7.55 -0.77
N MET A 237 1.13 8.41 -0.89
CA MET A 237 1.01 9.61 -0.05
C MET A 237 0.83 9.23 1.41
N LYS A 238 0.15 8.12 1.75
CA LYS A 238 0.00 7.62 3.12
C LYS A 238 1.35 7.26 3.75
N THR A 239 2.23 6.58 3.02
CA THR A 239 3.60 6.28 3.51
C THR A 239 4.49 7.53 3.54
N SER A 240 4.32 8.43 2.57
CA SER A 240 5.13 9.65 2.44
C SER A 240 4.64 10.84 3.27
N ARG A 241 3.56 10.71 4.07
CA ARG A 241 2.97 11.84 4.82
C ARG A 241 3.98 12.61 5.66
N ARG A 242 4.88 11.90 6.35
CA ARG A 242 5.91 12.55 7.19
C ARG A 242 6.90 13.35 6.33
N PHE A 243 7.30 12.83 5.18
CA PHE A 243 8.18 13.53 4.26
C PHE A 243 7.51 14.78 3.68
N ILE A 244 6.24 14.68 3.29
CA ILE A 244 5.48 15.82 2.77
C ILE A 244 5.32 16.91 3.83
N LYS A 245 4.94 16.54 5.06
CA LYS A 245 4.91 17.48 6.19
C LYS A 245 6.26 18.13 6.41
N PHE A 246 7.35 17.37 6.35
CA PHE A 246 8.71 17.89 6.49
C PHE A 246 9.05 18.93 5.42
N ILE A 247 8.68 18.69 4.15
CA ILE A 247 8.84 19.67 3.06
C ILE A 247 8.02 20.94 3.33
N ILE A 248 6.75 20.79 3.74
CA ILE A 248 5.87 21.93 4.05
C ILE A 248 6.47 22.77 5.19
N VAL A 249 6.99 22.12 6.23
CA VAL A 249 7.68 22.79 7.33
C VAL A 249 8.91 23.53 6.80
N GLY A 250 9.78 22.86 6.04
CA GLY A 250 10.96 23.50 5.45
C GLY A 250 10.62 24.73 4.59
N ALA A 251 9.58 24.63 3.77
CA ALA A 251 9.08 25.76 2.96
C ALA A 251 8.58 26.90 3.85
N SER A 252 7.83 26.61 4.92
CA SER A 252 7.41 27.62 5.89
C SER A 252 8.59 28.30 6.60
N GLY A 253 9.67 27.56 6.85
CA GLY A 253 10.91 28.10 7.40
C GLY A 253 11.56 29.15 6.50
N VAL A 254 11.50 28.98 5.18
CA VAL A 254 12.00 30.00 4.23
C VAL A 254 11.26 31.32 4.39
N PHE A 255 9.93 31.28 4.53
CA PHE A 255 9.14 32.49 4.76
C PHE A 255 9.46 33.15 6.10
N VAL A 256 9.65 32.37 7.17
CA VAL A 256 10.10 32.89 8.48
C VAL A 256 11.48 33.53 8.38
N ASN A 257 12.40 32.91 7.65
CA ASN A 257 13.74 33.45 7.43
C ASN A 257 13.68 34.80 6.71
N LEU A 258 12.99 34.87 5.57
CA LEU A 258 12.88 36.11 4.78
C LEU A 258 12.13 37.22 5.54
N GLY A 259 11.03 36.87 6.21
CA GLY A 259 10.23 37.84 6.98
C GLY A 259 10.98 38.39 8.20
N SER A 260 11.68 37.53 8.94
CA SER A 260 12.51 37.97 10.07
C SER A 260 13.71 38.80 9.61
N LEU A 261 14.37 38.41 8.52
CA LEU A 261 15.46 39.20 7.93
C LEU A 261 14.99 40.60 7.55
N PHE A 262 13.85 40.70 6.84
CA PHE A 262 13.25 41.98 6.47
C PHE A 262 12.98 42.86 7.70
N MET A 263 12.35 42.29 8.73
CA MET A 263 12.05 43.03 9.97
C MET A 263 13.32 43.50 10.68
N LEU A 264 14.33 42.63 10.81
CA LEU A 264 15.59 42.94 11.49
C LEU A 264 16.38 44.04 10.79
N VAL A 265 16.39 44.06 9.45
CA VAL A 265 17.09 45.09 8.67
C VAL A 265 16.28 46.39 8.64
N GLU A 266 15.02 46.34 8.20
CA GLU A 266 14.23 47.54 7.89
C GLU A 266 13.66 48.22 9.14
N LYS A 267 13.28 47.45 10.17
CA LYS A 267 12.68 48.04 11.39
C LYS A 267 13.67 48.20 12.53
N PHE A 268 14.60 47.26 12.68
CA PHE A 268 15.56 47.28 13.79
C PHE A 268 16.95 47.79 13.38
N GLY A 269 17.18 48.09 12.09
CA GLY A 269 18.42 48.68 11.61
C GLY A 269 19.66 47.79 11.77
N LEU A 270 19.47 46.46 11.91
CA LEU A 270 20.58 45.54 12.10
C LEU A 270 21.40 45.34 10.82
N ASP A 271 22.67 44.99 11.00
CA ASP A 271 23.57 44.69 9.88
C ASP A 271 23.04 43.57 8.98
N LYS A 272 22.94 43.88 7.69
CA LYS A 272 22.40 42.98 6.65
C LYS A 272 23.40 41.94 6.15
N LYS A 273 24.68 42.02 6.53
CA LYS A 273 25.74 41.12 6.03
C LYS A 273 25.86 39.87 6.87
N ILE A 274 25.84 40.01 8.19
CA ILE A 274 26.16 38.92 9.13
C ILE A 274 25.10 38.82 10.21
N VAL A 275 24.79 39.92 10.91
CA VAL A 275 23.99 39.86 12.15
C VAL A 275 22.54 39.46 11.85
N ALA A 276 21.83 40.22 11.01
CA ALA A 276 20.44 39.93 10.69
C ALA A 276 20.25 38.59 9.96
N PRO A 277 21.09 38.19 8.97
CA PRO A 277 21.02 36.86 8.37
C PRO A 277 21.25 35.70 9.35
N SER A 278 22.17 35.84 10.31
CA SER A 278 22.46 34.78 11.29
C SER A 278 21.27 34.56 12.23
N ILE A 279 20.69 35.66 12.72
CA ILE A 279 19.52 35.60 13.61
C ILE A 279 18.30 35.05 12.85
N SER A 280 18.05 35.51 11.62
CA SER A 280 16.92 35.03 10.82
C SER A 280 17.04 33.56 10.46
N LEU A 281 18.26 33.06 10.25
CA LEU A 281 18.53 31.65 9.99
C LEU A 281 18.23 30.79 11.23
N GLU A 282 18.70 31.21 12.41
CA GLU A 282 18.41 30.51 13.66
C GLU A 282 16.90 30.48 13.97
N LEU A 283 16.20 31.61 13.79
CA LEU A 283 14.75 31.68 13.95
C LEU A 283 14.00 30.70 13.02
N SER A 284 14.46 30.55 11.78
CA SER A 284 13.91 29.58 10.84
C SER A 284 14.18 28.12 11.25
N ILE A 285 15.38 27.83 11.75
CA ILE A 285 15.73 26.49 12.26
C ILE A 285 14.86 26.14 13.47
N LEU A 286 14.69 27.06 14.42
CA LEU A 286 13.83 26.89 15.58
C LEU A 286 12.36 26.69 15.17
N TRP A 287 11.86 27.47 14.22
CA TRP A 287 10.53 27.30 13.66
C TRP A 287 10.33 25.90 13.04
N ASN A 288 11.29 25.47 12.21
CA ASN A 288 11.27 24.15 11.60
C ASN A 288 11.32 23.04 12.64
N PHE A 289 12.12 23.19 13.69
CA PHE A 289 12.20 22.24 14.79
C PHE A 289 10.86 22.11 15.53
N VAL A 290 10.24 23.23 15.91
CA VAL A 290 8.96 23.25 16.64
C VAL A 290 7.88 22.53 15.83
N LEU A 291 7.69 22.89 14.56
CA LEU A 291 6.67 22.24 13.72
C LEU A 291 6.99 20.76 13.48
N ASN A 292 8.26 20.41 13.26
CA ASN A 292 8.61 19.01 13.08
C ASN A 292 8.38 18.18 14.35
N ASN A 293 8.71 18.72 15.52
CA ASN A 293 8.54 18.04 16.79
C ASN A 293 7.04 17.85 17.16
N TYR A 294 6.23 18.89 16.99
CA TYR A 294 4.83 18.86 17.42
C TYR A 294 3.82 18.46 16.33
N TRP A 295 4.20 18.42 15.05
CA TRP A 295 3.30 18.06 13.94
C TRP A 295 3.81 16.94 13.02
N THR A 296 5.04 17.02 12.51
CA THR A 296 5.59 16.02 11.57
C THR A 296 5.85 14.68 12.28
N PHE A 297 6.53 14.74 13.42
CA PHE A 297 6.99 13.59 14.21
C PHE A 297 6.26 13.45 15.55
N LYS A 298 5.09 14.08 15.72
CA LYS A 298 4.26 14.03 16.94
C LYS A 298 4.05 12.62 17.51
N LYS A 299 3.94 11.62 16.63
CA LYS A 299 3.71 10.20 17.00
C LYS A 299 5.00 9.37 17.11
N SER A 300 6.18 10.00 17.14
CA SER A 300 7.45 9.33 17.42
C SER A 300 7.46 8.81 18.86
N LYS A 301 8.12 7.67 19.10
CA LYS A 301 8.24 7.05 20.43
C LYS A 301 9.48 7.54 21.20
N ASN A 302 10.20 8.54 20.68
CA ASN A 302 11.42 9.03 21.32
C ASN A 302 11.12 9.82 22.62
N ASN A 303 11.63 9.31 23.75
CA ASN A 303 11.54 9.93 25.07
C ASN A 303 12.65 10.95 25.38
N ASP A 304 13.58 11.22 24.45
CA ASP A 304 14.61 12.25 24.62
C ASP A 304 13.97 13.60 24.98
N HIS A 305 14.61 14.33 25.90
CA HIS A 305 14.26 15.71 26.22
C HIS A 305 14.27 16.59 24.96
N THR A 306 13.35 17.55 24.90
CA THR A 306 13.20 18.46 23.75
C THR A 306 14.51 19.18 23.39
N LEU A 307 15.31 19.54 24.39
CA LEU A 307 16.62 20.19 24.17
C LEU A 307 17.60 19.27 23.42
N VAL A 308 17.66 17.98 23.77
CA VAL A 308 18.51 17.00 23.08
C VAL A 308 18.08 16.84 21.63
N LYS A 309 16.76 16.80 21.38
CA LYS A 309 16.21 16.76 20.01
C LYS A 309 16.57 18.02 19.22
N LEU A 310 16.54 19.20 19.86
CA LEU A 310 16.91 20.45 19.22
C LEU A 310 18.40 20.48 18.84
N LEU A 311 19.28 20.01 19.72
CA LEU A 311 20.72 19.92 19.44
C LEU A 311 21.01 18.96 18.29
N LYS A 312 20.38 17.77 18.30
CA LYS A 312 20.49 16.81 17.18
C LYS A 312 20.00 17.43 15.86
N PHE A 313 18.85 18.10 15.88
CA PHE A 313 18.29 18.76 14.70
C PHE A 313 19.24 19.82 14.12
N ASN A 314 19.81 20.66 14.98
CA ASN A 314 20.79 21.68 14.61
C ASN A 314 22.06 21.07 14.00
N LEU A 315 22.61 20.02 14.62
CA LEU A 315 23.79 19.35 14.09
C LEU A 315 23.53 18.75 12.70
N ILE A 316 22.36 18.13 12.51
CA ILE A 316 21.97 17.59 11.19
C ILE A 316 21.85 18.72 10.16
N ALA A 317 21.23 19.85 10.53
CA ALA A 317 21.10 21.00 9.65
C ALA A 317 22.47 21.59 9.25
N LEU A 318 23.41 21.67 10.20
CA LEU A 318 24.78 22.12 9.97
C LEU A 318 25.54 21.18 9.01
N VAL A 319 25.46 19.86 9.24
CA VAL A 319 26.06 18.88 8.32
C VAL A 319 25.40 18.96 6.94
N GLY A 320 24.08 19.11 6.89
CA GLY A 320 23.32 19.30 5.66
C GLY A 320 23.78 20.53 4.88
N PHE A 321 24.09 21.64 5.56
CA PHE A 321 24.66 22.83 4.94
C PHE A 321 26.04 22.55 4.32
N GLY A 322 26.92 21.83 5.03
CA GLY A 322 28.21 21.40 4.47
C GLY A 322 28.05 20.51 3.23
N ILE A 323 27.11 19.54 3.26
CA ILE A 323 26.77 18.70 2.11
C ILE A 323 26.25 19.56 0.95
N ASN A 324 25.42 20.57 1.22
CA ASN A 324 24.91 21.47 0.19
C ASN A 324 26.05 22.15 -0.58
N LEU A 325 27.00 22.75 0.15
CA LEU A 325 28.15 23.44 -0.44
C LEU A 325 29.00 22.51 -1.29
N LEU A 326 29.28 21.29 -0.79
CA LEU A 326 30.07 20.30 -1.51
C LEU A 326 29.40 19.86 -2.82
N ILE A 327 28.10 19.54 -2.77
CA ILE A 327 27.34 19.11 -3.95
C ILE A 327 27.22 20.26 -4.95
N TYR A 328 26.84 21.45 -4.48
CA TYR A 328 26.70 22.64 -5.34
C TYR A 328 28.00 22.94 -6.10
N ASN A 329 29.12 23.03 -5.40
CA ASN A 329 30.41 23.33 -6.01
C ASN A 329 30.88 22.23 -6.96
N LYS A 330 30.63 20.95 -6.62
CA LYS A 330 30.97 19.82 -7.49
C LYS A 330 30.12 19.80 -8.77
N LEU A 331 28.82 20.09 -8.67
CA LEU A 331 27.93 20.15 -9.83
C LEU A 331 28.31 21.31 -10.76
N LEU A 332 28.60 22.48 -10.19
CA LEU A 332 29.02 23.65 -10.96
C LEU A 332 30.35 23.39 -11.68
N SER A 333 31.36 22.86 -10.98
CA SER A 333 32.67 22.54 -11.58
C SER A 333 32.63 21.39 -12.59
N SER A 334 31.68 20.45 -12.46
CA SER A 334 31.53 19.35 -13.43
C SER A 334 30.94 19.77 -14.78
N GLY A 335 30.29 20.94 -14.85
CA GLY A 335 29.61 21.40 -16.07
C GLY A 335 28.40 20.55 -16.49
N ILE A 336 27.91 19.63 -15.65
CA ILE A 336 26.83 18.70 -16.00
C ILE A 336 25.52 19.42 -16.38
N PHE A 337 25.32 20.65 -15.89
CA PHE A 337 24.18 21.51 -16.20
C PHE A 337 24.50 22.65 -17.19
N ALA A 338 25.66 22.63 -17.85
CA ALA A 338 26.04 23.67 -18.81
C ALA A 338 25.03 23.83 -19.97
N PHE A 339 24.25 22.79 -20.28
CA PHE A 339 23.17 22.84 -21.27
C PHE A 339 22.04 23.82 -20.91
N VAL A 340 21.92 24.22 -19.64
CA VAL A 340 20.95 25.23 -19.17
C VAL A 340 21.52 26.66 -19.32
N GLY A 341 22.74 26.79 -19.82
CA GLY A 341 23.42 28.07 -20.05
C GLY A 341 23.65 28.83 -18.74
N ARG A 342 23.31 30.12 -18.72
CA ARG A 342 23.55 31.04 -17.59
C ARG A 342 22.84 30.68 -16.28
N TYR A 343 21.99 29.65 -16.26
CA TYR A 343 21.22 29.23 -15.08
C TYR A 343 21.69 27.88 -14.51
N ASP A 344 22.84 27.39 -14.93
CA ASP A 344 23.50 26.20 -14.40
C ASP A 344 23.67 26.23 -12.87
N TYR A 345 23.93 27.41 -12.29
CA TYR A 345 24.00 27.62 -10.85
C TYR A 345 22.65 27.36 -10.15
N LEU A 346 21.53 27.74 -10.76
CA LEU A 346 20.19 27.47 -10.22
C LEU A 346 19.88 25.97 -10.27
N ALA A 347 20.22 25.31 -11.38
CA ALA A 347 20.04 23.86 -11.52
C ALA A 347 20.89 23.09 -10.49
N SER A 348 22.15 23.48 -10.33
CA SER A 348 23.08 22.91 -9.34
C SER A 348 22.58 23.11 -7.92
N GLN A 349 22.09 24.32 -7.60
CA GLN A 349 21.55 24.64 -6.28
C GLN A 349 20.26 23.87 -5.98
N PHE A 350 19.37 23.74 -6.98
CA PHE A 350 18.14 22.97 -6.84
C PHE A 350 18.43 21.50 -6.49
N VAL A 351 19.37 20.88 -7.21
CA VAL A 351 19.78 19.49 -6.93
C VAL A 351 20.43 19.37 -5.55
N ALA A 352 21.30 20.30 -5.17
CA ALA A 352 21.93 20.32 -3.85
C ALA A 352 20.87 20.43 -2.73
N ILE A 353 19.87 21.30 -2.87
CA ILE A 353 18.76 21.44 -1.91
C ILE A 353 17.93 20.16 -1.84
N ALA A 354 17.63 19.53 -2.98
CA ALA A 354 16.85 18.29 -3.01
C ALA A 354 17.57 17.15 -2.26
N VAL A 355 18.86 16.96 -2.50
CA VAL A 355 19.67 15.93 -1.82
C VAL A 355 19.76 16.21 -0.31
N VAL A 356 20.01 17.46 0.08
CA VAL A 356 20.11 17.85 1.50
C VAL A 356 18.77 17.72 2.22
N THR A 357 17.66 17.98 1.53
CA THR A 357 16.31 17.77 2.08
C THR A 357 16.07 16.29 2.40
N LEU A 358 16.50 15.38 1.52
CA LEU A 358 16.44 13.94 1.76
C LEU A 358 17.33 13.53 2.93
N TRP A 359 18.58 14.00 2.96
CA TRP A 359 19.50 13.78 4.08
C TRP A 359 18.88 14.23 5.41
N ASN A 360 18.44 15.49 5.47
CA ASN A 360 17.83 16.06 6.66
C ASN A 360 16.62 15.24 7.11
N TYR A 361 15.74 14.83 6.19
CA TYR A 361 14.58 14.02 6.55
C TYR A 361 14.95 12.64 7.11
N PHE A 362 15.80 11.89 6.40
CA PHE A 362 16.12 10.51 6.80
C PHE A 362 16.94 10.43 8.08
N VAL A 363 17.92 11.32 8.25
CA VAL A 363 18.73 11.35 9.47
C VAL A 363 17.89 11.79 10.66
N ASN A 364 17.04 12.82 10.51
CA ASN A 364 16.13 13.23 11.57
C ASN A 364 15.12 12.14 11.95
N LYS A 365 14.55 11.46 10.95
CA LYS A 365 13.63 10.35 11.18
C LYS A 365 14.28 9.22 11.97
N ASN A 366 15.55 8.91 11.71
CA ASN A 366 16.22 7.74 12.28
C ASN A 366 17.04 8.05 13.55
N TRP A 367 17.41 9.31 13.78
CA TRP A 367 18.27 9.71 14.91
C TRP A 367 17.59 10.69 15.88
N THR A 368 16.98 11.77 15.37
CA THR A 368 16.33 12.80 16.22
C THR A 368 15.00 12.32 16.77
N TRP A 369 14.17 11.68 15.94
CA TRP A 369 12.81 11.25 16.29
C TRP A 369 12.59 9.74 16.09
N ARG A 370 13.62 8.94 16.42
CA ARG A 370 13.59 7.47 16.29
C ARG A 370 12.37 6.82 16.95
#